data_AF-A0A926X0Q0-F1
#
_entry.id   AF-A0A926X0Q0-F1
#
_cell.length_a   1.000
_cell.length_b   1.000
_cell.length_c   1.000
_cell.angle_alpha   90.00
_cell.angle_beta   90.00
_cell.angle_gamma   90.00
#
_symmetry.space_group_name_H-M   'P 1'
#
loop_
_entity.id
_entity.type
_entity.pdbx_description
1 polymer ?
#
loop_
_entity_poly.entity_id
_entity_poly.type
_entity_poly.pdbx_seq_one_letter_code
_entity_poly.pdbx_strand_id
1 'polypeptide(L)'
;MRWQLGRRSDNVVDRRGRGSGAVVGGGIGLGTLLLGLLVTLLGGDPSVVFNQGAPTGEYGSPYEQPVDPGSLENDPQADFVSVVLADTEDTWSEIFRQSGETYVEPKLVLFSGATETACGYGQAAMGPFYCPRDQTVYIDLSFYKDLQTRHQAPGDFAQAYVIAHEVGHHVQKLLGVSDQVRSLQSQVSEVEANQLSVRLELQADCFAGIWAHNAERSRQILEQGDIEEAINAASSIGDDRLQHESRGYVVPESFTHGSSEQRVRWFKRGIESGDPSQCNTFDVANP
;
A
#
# COMPACT_ATOMS: atom_id res chain seq x y z
N MET A 1 -9.18 15.68 6.59
CA MET A 1 -10.05 15.40 5.43
C MET A 1 -11.53 15.20 5.79
N ARG A 2 -12.44 15.71 4.97
CA ARG A 2 -13.91 15.58 5.13
C ARG A 2 -14.43 14.24 4.58
N TRP A 3 -14.37 13.19 5.39
CA TRP A 3 -14.76 11.84 4.97
C TRP A 3 -16.11 11.36 5.53
N GLN A 4 -16.61 11.92 6.64
CA GLN A 4 -17.71 11.30 7.42
C GLN A 4 -19.02 11.12 6.63
N LEU A 5 -19.24 11.95 5.60
CA LEU A 5 -20.42 11.92 4.72
C LEU A 5 -20.28 11.00 3.50
N GLY A 6 -19.11 10.41 3.27
CA GLY A 6 -18.86 9.52 2.14
C GLY A 6 -19.63 8.20 2.24
N ARG A 7 -19.89 7.54 1.09
CA ARG A 7 -20.45 6.18 1.11
C ARG A 7 -19.40 5.21 1.66
N ARG A 8 -19.86 4.09 2.22
CA ARG A 8 -19.01 2.98 2.65
C ARG A 8 -18.85 1.99 1.49
N SER A 9 -17.72 1.31 1.41
CA SER A 9 -17.49 0.24 0.43
C SER A 9 -18.04 -1.08 0.98
N ASP A 10 -18.71 -1.83 0.11
CA ASP A 10 -19.18 -3.20 0.39
C ASP A 10 -18.04 -4.24 0.24
N ASN A 11 -16.83 -3.82 -0.18
CA ASN A 11 -15.69 -4.68 -0.44
C ASN A 11 -14.72 -4.82 0.75
N VAL A 12 -15.05 -4.26 1.92
CA VAL A 12 -14.26 -4.40 3.15
C VAL A 12 -14.61 -5.70 3.87
N VAL A 13 -13.59 -6.49 4.18
CA VAL A 13 -13.68 -7.76 4.91
C VAL A 13 -12.89 -7.66 6.21
N ASP A 14 -13.59 -7.71 7.35
CA ASP A 14 -12.94 -7.68 8.66
C ASP A 14 -12.50 -9.10 9.10
N ARG A 15 -11.19 -9.33 9.16
CA ARG A 15 -10.56 -10.54 9.69
C ARG A 15 -9.86 -10.30 11.02
N ARG A 16 -9.99 -9.12 11.63
CA ARG A 16 -9.36 -8.84 12.93
C ARG A 16 -9.93 -9.75 14.01
N GLY A 17 -9.10 -10.13 14.97
CA GLY A 17 -9.48 -11.07 16.04
C GLY A 17 -9.72 -12.52 15.58
N ARG A 18 -9.67 -12.83 14.28
CA ARG A 18 -9.62 -14.20 13.77
C ARG A 18 -8.18 -14.69 13.92
N GLY A 19 -7.90 -15.34 15.05
CA GLY A 19 -6.55 -15.87 15.31
C GLY A 19 -6.15 -16.90 14.26
N SER A 20 -5.21 -16.56 13.38
CA SER A 20 -4.20 -17.54 12.99
C SER A 20 -3.33 -17.78 14.22
N GLY A 21 -3.03 -19.04 14.54
CA GLY A 21 -2.39 -19.44 15.80
C GLY A 21 -1.22 -18.52 16.18
N ALA A 22 -1.22 -18.10 17.44
CA ALA A 22 -0.26 -17.15 18.01
C ALA A 22 1.19 -17.50 17.66
N VAL A 23 1.88 -16.59 16.96
CA VAL A 23 3.34 -16.50 17.04
C VAL A 23 3.65 -15.33 17.98
N VAL A 24 3.93 -15.69 19.22
CA VAL A 24 4.35 -14.77 20.27
C VAL A 24 5.76 -14.26 19.97
N GLY A 25 5.88 -12.94 19.80
CA GLY A 25 6.96 -12.14 20.38
C GLY A 25 8.35 -12.24 19.77
N GLY A 26 8.70 -11.21 19.00
CA GLY A 26 10.09 -10.81 18.78
C GLY A 26 10.08 -9.54 17.94
N GLY A 27 10.42 -8.39 18.53
CA GLY A 27 10.44 -7.11 17.82
C GLY A 27 11.43 -7.19 16.65
N ILE A 28 10.92 -7.17 15.42
CA ILE A 28 11.74 -7.18 14.21
C ILE A 28 11.68 -5.76 13.64
N GLY A 29 12.82 -5.08 13.65
CA GLY A 29 12.93 -3.68 13.23
C GLY A 29 12.62 -3.49 11.75
N LEU A 30 12.18 -2.28 11.39
CA LEU A 30 11.79 -1.82 10.04
C LEU A 30 12.74 -2.28 8.91
N GLY A 31 14.04 -2.47 9.17
CA GLY A 31 15.00 -2.97 8.18
C GLY A 31 14.80 -4.42 7.72
N THR A 32 14.07 -5.25 8.47
CA THR A 32 13.75 -6.65 8.08
C THR A 32 12.43 -6.78 7.32
N LEU A 33 11.57 -5.76 7.44
CA LEU A 33 10.21 -5.74 6.89
C LEU A 33 10.22 -5.42 5.40
N LEU A 34 11.06 -4.46 5.01
CA LEU A 34 11.34 -4.16 3.60
C LEU A 34 12.08 -5.31 2.91
N LEU A 35 12.97 -6.03 3.63
CA LEU A 35 13.70 -7.18 3.09
C LEU A 35 12.79 -8.40 2.88
N GLY A 36 11.81 -8.63 3.76
CA GLY A 36 10.80 -9.67 3.61
C GLY A 36 9.80 -9.40 2.48
N LEU A 37 9.41 -8.13 2.29
CA LEU A 37 8.56 -7.68 1.19
C LEU A 37 9.29 -7.79 -0.17
N LEU A 38 10.60 -7.48 -0.22
CA LEU A 38 11.46 -7.68 -1.40
C LEU A 38 11.52 -9.13 -1.86
N VAL A 39 11.76 -10.07 -0.93
CA VAL A 39 11.93 -11.50 -1.25
C VAL A 39 10.61 -12.11 -1.74
N THR A 40 9.47 -11.67 -1.21
CA THR A 40 8.14 -12.16 -1.62
C THR A 40 7.69 -11.61 -2.96
N LEU A 41 7.98 -10.34 -3.28
CA LEU A 41 7.63 -9.73 -4.57
C LEU A 41 8.48 -10.26 -5.74
N LEU A 42 9.70 -10.74 -5.47
CA LEU A 42 10.61 -11.36 -6.44
C LEU A 42 10.44 -12.89 -6.60
N GLY A 43 9.45 -13.49 -5.94
CA GLY A 43 9.17 -14.93 -6.02
C GLY A 43 10.14 -15.82 -5.23
N GLY A 44 10.94 -15.24 -4.34
CA GLY A 44 11.79 -15.96 -3.38
C GLY A 44 11.01 -16.39 -2.14
N ASP A 45 11.56 -17.36 -1.40
CA ASP A 45 10.98 -17.81 -0.14
C ASP A 45 11.40 -16.85 1.01
N PRO A 46 10.45 -16.11 1.63
CA PRO A 46 10.77 -15.22 2.75
C PRO A 46 11.34 -15.97 3.96
N SER A 47 11.17 -17.29 4.04
CA SER A 47 11.76 -18.11 5.10
C SER A 47 13.28 -17.94 5.18
N VAL A 48 13.98 -17.66 4.08
CA VAL A 48 15.45 -17.54 4.09
C VAL A 48 15.93 -16.31 4.89
N VAL A 49 15.10 -15.28 5.03
CA VAL A 49 15.36 -14.08 5.84
C VAL A 49 14.93 -14.25 7.30
N PHE A 50 13.86 -15.01 7.55
CA PHE A 50 13.27 -15.19 8.89
C PHE A 50 13.72 -16.47 9.62
N ASN A 51 14.35 -17.43 8.94
CA ASN A 51 14.67 -18.76 9.48
C ASN A 51 16.03 -18.82 10.20
N GLN A 52 16.63 -17.67 10.56
CA GLN A 52 17.71 -17.65 11.55
C GLN A 52 17.21 -17.73 13.00
N GLY A 53 15.90 -17.89 13.26
CA GLY A 53 15.43 -17.94 14.66
C GLY A 53 14.04 -18.52 14.99
N ALA A 54 13.26 -19.11 14.08
CA ALA A 54 11.93 -19.62 14.43
C ALA A 54 11.92 -21.16 14.65
N PRO A 55 11.43 -21.67 15.80
CA PRO A 55 11.26 -23.11 16.00
C PRO A 55 10.02 -23.62 15.25
N THR A 56 10.16 -24.77 14.62
CA THR A 56 9.11 -25.50 13.89
C THR A 56 7.97 -25.93 14.82
N GLY A 57 6.76 -25.40 14.62
CA GLY A 57 5.54 -25.81 15.31
C GLY A 57 4.41 -26.12 14.32
N GLU A 58 3.72 -27.24 14.54
CA GLU A 58 2.70 -27.88 13.71
C GLU A 58 1.43 -27.01 13.53
N TYR A 59 0.99 -26.79 12.29
CA TYR A 59 -0.19 -25.98 11.96
C TYR A 59 -1.48 -26.81 11.94
N GLY A 60 -2.44 -26.48 12.82
CA GLY A 60 -3.81 -26.99 12.79
C GLY A 60 -4.72 -26.15 11.88
N SER A 61 -5.57 -26.81 11.11
CA SER A 61 -6.48 -26.22 10.11
C SER A 61 -7.56 -25.33 10.73
N PRO A 62 -7.81 -24.09 10.23
CA PRO A 62 -8.89 -23.25 10.75
C PRO A 62 -10.21 -23.47 9.99
N TYR A 63 -11.29 -23.64 10.76
CA TYR A 63 -12.67 -23.61 10.30
C TYR A 63 -13.09 -22.17 9.96
N GLU A 64 -13.67 -21.94 8.77
CA GLU A 64 -14.33 -20.68 8.42
C GLU A 64 -15.64 -20.51 9.22
N GLN A 65 -15.70 -19.47 10.06
CA GLN A 65 -16.95 -18.96 10.64
C GLN A 65 -17.33 -17.65 9.91
N PRO A 66 -18.62 -17.38 9.63
CA PRO A 66 -19.07 -16.10 9.08
C PRO A 66 -18.80 -14.92 10.04
N VAL A 67 -18.48 -13.74 9.52
CA VAL A 67 -18.28 -12.49 10.31
C VAL A 67 -19.64 -11.91 10.71
N ASP A 68 -19.72 -11.30 11.90
CA ASP A 68 -20.81 -10.39 12.28
C ASP A 68 -20.57 -9.01 11.64
N PRO A 69 -21.40 -8.55 10.69
CA PRO A 69 -21.25 -7.24 10.04
C PRO A 69 -21.19 -6.06 11.02
N GLY A 70 -21.68 -6.21 12.25
CA GLY A 70 -21.72 -5.14 13.26
C GLY A 70 -20.38 -4.77 13.90
N SER A 71 -19.27 -5.49 13.62
CA SER A 71 -17.95 -5.13 14.18
C SER A 71 -17.34 -3.86 13.56
N LEU A 72 -17.76 -3.50 12.34
CA LEU A 72 -17.31 -2.29 11.64
C LEU A 72 -18.10 -1.03 12.06
N GLU A 73 -19.39 -1.19 12.39
CA GLU A 73 -20.31 -0.07 12.67
C GLU A 73 -19.93 0.79 13.89
N ASN A 74 -19.13 0.26 14.83
CA ASN A 74 -18.68 0.97 16.03
C ASN A 74 -17.19 1.30 16.04
N ASP A 75 -16.51 1.16 14.90
CA ASP A 75 -15.07 1.39 14.77
C ASP A 75 -14.80 2.54 13.78
N PRO A 76 -14.52 3.76 14.29
CA PRO A 76 -14.27 4.92 13.44
C PRO A 76 -13.11 4.75 12.47
N GLN A 77 -12.10 3.92 12.80
CA GLN A 77 -10.98 3.68 11.91
C GLN A 77 -11.37 2.74 10.77
N ALA A 78 -12.13 1.69 11.07
CA ALA A 78 -12.61 0.78 10.04
C ALA A 78 -13.64 1.46 9.11
N ASP A 79 -14.49 2.32 9.67
CA ASP A 79 -15.42 3.17 8.91
C ASP A 79 -14.67 4.14 7.99
N PHE A 80 -13.62 4.79 8.50
CA PHE A 80 -12.72 5.63 7.69
C PHE A 80 -12.12 4.85 6.51
N VAL A 81 -11.56 3.66 6.74
CA VAL A 81 -10.99 2.83 5.67
C VAL A 81 -12.04 2.47 4.62
N SER A 82 -13.26 2.11 5.05
CA SER A 82 -14.36 1.78 4.14
C SER A 82 -14.76 2.97 3.27
N VAL A 83 -14.78 4.18 3.84
CA VAL A 83 -15.06 5.40 3.07
C VAL A 83 -13.96 5.72 2.07
N VAL A 84 -12.70 5.64 2.47
CA VAL A 84 -11.58 5.92 1.55
C VAL A 84 -11.57 4.90 0.41
N LEU A 85 -11.79 3.61 0.70
CA LEU A 85 -11.89 2.59 -0.34
C LEU A 85 -13.02 2.91 -1.33
N ALA A 86 -14.22 3.23 -0.83
CA ALA A 86 -15.34 3.63 -1.68
C ALA A 86 -15.03 4.86 -2.57
N ASP A 87 -14.34 5.84 -2.01
CA ASP A 87 -13.94 7.04 -2.75
C ASP A 87 -12.96 6.69 -3.89
N THR A 88 -12.02 5.77 -3.65
CA THR A 88 -11.12 5.26 -4.68
C THR A 88 -11.86 4.45 -5.75
N GLU A 89 -12.82 3.60 -5.36
CA GLU A 89 -13.66 2.83 -6.28
C GLU A 89 -14.44 3.75 -7.23
N ASP A 90 -15.09 4.78 -6.69
CA ASP A 90 -15.86 5.76 -7.47
C ASP A 90 -14.96 6.51 -8.46
N THR A 91 -13.77 6.89 -7.99
CA THR A 91 -12.81 7.64 -8.79
C THR A 91 -12.28 6.82 -9.96
N TRP A 92 -11.80 5.61 -9.71
CA TRP A 92 -11.22 4.77 -10.74
C TRP A 92 -12.27 4.17 -11.66
N SER A 93 -13.48 3.89 -11.17
CA SER A 93 -14.61 3.50 -12.02
C SER A 93 -14.91 4.58 -13.07
N GLU A 94 -14.93 5.85 -12.67
CA GLU A 94 -15.17 6.95 -13.60
C GLU A 94 -14.01 7.11 -14.61
N ILE A 95 -12.76 7.04 -14.15
CA ILE A 95 -11.58 7.15 -15.01
C ILE A 95 -11.53 6.03 -16.06
N PHE A 96 -11.73 4.77 -15.65
CA PHE A 96 -11.74 3.62 -16.57
C PHE A 96 -12.90 3.74 -17.56
N ARG A 97 -14.08 4.16 -17.09
CA ARG A 97 -15.24 4.38 -17.96
C ARG A 97 -14.96 5.43 -19.03
N GLN A 98 -14.24 6.50 -18.68
CA GLN A 98 -13.83 7.54 -19.65
C GLN A 98 -12.82 7.02 -20.69
N SER A 99 -11.99 6.03 -20.33
CA SER A 99 -11.07 5.36 -21.26
C SER A 99 -11.71 4.19 -22.02
N GLY A 100 -13.00 3.91 -21.82
CA GLY A 100 -13.71 2.79 -22.46
C GLY A 100 -13.40 1.41 -21.86
N GLU A 101 -12.78 1.38 -20.68
CA GLU A 101 -12.44 0.17 -19.93
C GLU A 101 -13.41 -0.03 -18.76
N THR A 102 -13.37 -1.21 -18.13
CA THR A 102 -14.15 -1.51 -16.92
C THR A 102 -13.21 -1.63 -15.73
N TYR A 103 -13.45 -0.83 -14.69
CA TYR A 103 -12.77 -1.00 -13.41
C TYR A 103 -13.37 -2.19 -12.66
N VAL A 104 -12.52 -3.07 -12.17
CA VAL A 104 -12.91 -4.13 -11.23
C VAL A 104 -12.52 -3.61 -9.86
N GLU A 105 -13.44 -3.59 -8.91
CA GLU A 105 -13.14 -3.06 -7.57
C GLU A 105 -12.27 -4.06 -6.77
N PRO A 106 -11.24 -3.58 -6.05
CA PRO A 106 -10.44 -4.43 -5.19
C PRO A 106 -11.20 -4.79 -3.91
N LYS A 107 -10.88 -5.94 -3.32
CA LYS A 107 -11.25 -6.21 -1.93
C LYS A 107 -10.29 -5.50 -0.98
N LEU A 108 -10.75 -5.22 0.23
CA LEU A 108 -9.88 -4.78 1.32
C LEU A 108 -10.08 -5.66 2.55
N VAL A 109 -8.99 -6.17 3.12
CA VAL A 109 -9.01 -7.01 4.30
C VAL A 109 -8.37 -6.25 5.47
N LEU A 110 -9.15 -6.06 6.53
CA LEU A 110 -8.63 -5.63 7.82
C LEU A 110 -8.16 -6.86 8.60
N PHE A 111 -6.93 -6.84 9.12
CA PHE A 111 -6.37 -7.95 9.90
C PHE A 111 -5.60 -7.48 11.14
N SER A 112 -5.19 -8.43 12.00
CA SER A 112 -4.41 -8.15 13.20
C SER A 112 -3.24 -9.11 13.35
N GLY A 113 -2.03 -8.58 13.37
CA GLY A 113 -0.78 -9.34 13.55
C GLY A 113 -0.35 -10.09 12.29
N ALA A 114 -1.19 -10.98 11.77
CA ALA A 114 -0.91 -11.71 10.54
C ALA A 114 -2.19 -12.18 9.81
N THR A 115 -2.07 -12.46 8.52
CA THR A 115 -3.15 -12.98 7.67
C THR A 115 -2.60 -13.82 6.52
N GLU A 116 -3.35 -14.85 6.12
CA GLU A 116 -3.09 -15.56 4.87
C GLU A 116 -3.56 -14.73 3.67
N THR A 117 -2.80 -14.79 2.58
CA THR A 117 -3.06 -14.10 1.30
C THR A 117 -2.70 -15.01 0.13
N ALA A 118 -3.17 -14.72 -1.09
CA ALA A 118 -2.72 -15.46 -2.27
C ALA A 118 -1.25 -15.23 -2.65
N CYS A 119 -0.63 -14.19 -2.08
CA CYS A 119 0.77 -13.83 -2.26
C CYS A 119 1.70 -14.44 -1.19
N GLY A 120 1.14 -15.18 -0.21
CA GLY A 120 1.87 -15.74 0.92
C GLY A 120 1.33 -15.23 2.25
N TYR A 121 2.15 -15.29 3.30
CA TYR A 121 1.74 -14.90 4.64
C TYR A 121 2.02 -13.41 4.88
N GLY A 122 0.98 -12.62 5.10
CA GLY A 122 1.08 -11.19 5.43
C GLY A 122 1.27 -10.99 6.93
N GLN A 123 2.10 -10.02 7.30
CA GLN A 123 2.37 -9.66 8.70
C GLN A 123 2.15 -8.17 8.91
N ALA A 124 1.60 -7.79 10.05
CA ALA A 124 1.31 -6.39 10.40
C ALA A 124 2.53 -5.48 10.31
N ALA A 125 3.69 -6.05 10.63
CA ALA A 125 4.96 -5.37 10.63
C ALA A 125 5.36 -4.90 9.20
N MET A 126 4.83 -5.51 8.14
CA MET A 126 5.09 -5.13 6.75
C MET A 126 4.39 -3.82 6.33
N GLY A 127 3.45 -3.33 7.15
CA GLY A 127 2.55 -2.24 6.78
C GLY A 127 1.41 -2.70 5.87
N PRO A 128 0.62 -1.76 5.33
CA PRO A 128 -0.37 -2.02 4.29
C PRO A 128 0.29 -2.56 3.02
N PHE A 129 -0.42 -3.43 2.30
CA PHE A 129 0.09 -3.96 1.03
C PHE A 129 -1.04 -4.46 0.12
N TYR A 130 -0.79 -4.41 -1.19
CA TYR A 130 -1.65 -5.01 -2.21
C TYR A 130 -1.12 -6.36 -2.70
N CYS A 131 -2.01 -7.36 -2.80
CA CYS A 131 -1.69 -8.66 -3.41
C CYS A 131 -2.30 -8.77 -4.82
N PRO A 132 -1.48 -8.80 -5.90
CA PRO A 132 -2.00 -8.88 -7.27
C PRO A 132 -2.62 -10.23 -7.64
N ARG A 133 -2.44 -11.28 -6.82
CA ARG A 133 -2.96 -12.63 -7.11
C ARG A 133 -4.42 -12.81 -6.69
N ASP A 134 -4.85 -12.15 -5.62
CA ASP A 134 -6.24 -12.14 -5.15
C ASP A 134 -6.89 -10.75 -5.30
N GLN A 135 -6.16 -9.77 -5.84
CA GLN A 135 -6.61 -8.40 -6.07
C GLN A 135 -7.14 -7.74 -4.79
N THR A 136 -6.45 -7.97 -3.67
CA THR A 136 -6.88 -7.52 -2.35
C THR A 136 -5.84 -6.61 -1.70
N VAL A 137 -6.31 -5.50 -1.12
CA VAL A 137 -5.54 -4.63 -0.22
C VAL A 137 -5.64 -5.17 1.20
N TYR A 138 -4.53 -5.26 1.92
CA TYR A 138 -4.47 -5.77 3.28
C TYR A 138 -3.97 -4.69 4.23
N ILE A 139 -4.69 -4.45 5.34
CA ILE A 139 -4.35 -3.40 6.31
C ILE A 139 -4.48 -3.93 7.74
N ASP A 140 -3.42 -3.76 8.52
CA ASP A 140 -3.49 -3.80 9.98
C ASP A 140 -3.57 -2.37 10.50
N LEU A 141 -4.67 -2.02 11.20
CA LEU A 141 -4.93 -0.66 11.65
C LEU A 141 -3.92 -0.15 12.70
N SER A 142 -3.12 -1.04 13.32
CA SER A 142 -2.01 -0.63 14.18
C SER A 142 -0.94 0.16 13.42
N PHE A 143 -0.87 0.01 12.09
CA PHE A 143 0.00 0.82 11.24
C PHE A 143 -0.26 2.32 11.37
N TYR A 144 -1.50 2.76 11.60
CA TYR A 144 -1.80 4.20 11.73
C TYR A 144 -1.14 4.81 12.96
N LYS A 145 -0.99 4.01 14.03
CA LYS A 145 -0.19 4.42 15.19
C LYS A 145 1.28 4.52 14.84
N ASP A 146 1.81 3.61 14.03
CA ASP A 146 3.20 3.64 13.58
C ASP A 146 3.46 4.85 12.66
N LEU A 147 2.53 5.17 11.77
CA LEU A 147 2.59 6.35 10.91
C LEU A 147 2.69 7.65 11.72
N GLN A 148 1.85 7.79 12.75
CA GLN A 148 1.88 8.93 13.66
C GLN A 148 3.16 8.99 14.50
N THR A 149 3.54 7.86 15.12
CA THR A 149 4.56 7.87 16.19
C THR A 149 5.97 7.62 15.70
N ARG A 150 6.16 6.72 14.72
CA ARG A 150 7.48 6.37 14.19
C ARG A 150 7.82 7.21 12.97
N HIS A 151 6.88 7.33 12.04
CA HIS A 151 7.10 8.05 10.78
C HIS A 151 6.82 9.56 10.88
N GLN A 152 6.29 10.02 12.01
CA GLN A 152 6.00 11.45 12.27
C GLN A 152 5.08 12.06 11.20
N ALA A 153 4.20 11.24 10.62
CA ALA A 153 3.22 11.62 9.61
C ALA A 153 1.79 11.40 10.15
N PRO A 154 1.36 12.16 11.18
CA PRO A 154 -0.03 12.12 11.62
C PRO A 154 -0.95 12.70 10.54
N GLY A 155 -2.24 12.47 10.69
CA GLY A 155 -3.25 12.99 9.78
C GLY A 155 -4.17 11.89 9.27
N ASP A 156 -5.41 12.24 8.98
CA ASP A 156 -6.34 11.32 8.33
C ASP A 156 -6.02 11.23 6.83
N PHE A 157 -5.64 12.32 6.19
CA PHE A 157 -5.29 12.30 4.78
C PHE A 157 -3.98 11.56 4.51
N ALA A 158 -3.03 11.58 5.47
CA ALA A 158 -1.86 10.71 5.44
C ALA A 158 -2.24 9.21 5.39
N GLN A 159 -3.27 8.80 6.13
CA GLN A 159 -3.77 7.41 6.12
C GLN A 159 -4.51 7.10 4.81
N ALA A 160 -5.32 8.04 4.31
CA ALA A 160 -6.02 7.89 3.04
C ALA A 160 -5.07 7.77 1.86
N TYR A 161 -3.97 8.55 1.87
CA TYR A 161 -2.91 8.47 0.86
C TYR A 161 -2.31 7.05 0.78
N VAL A 162 -2.06 6.39 1.92
CA VAL A 162 -1.53 5.02 1.92
C VAL A 162 -2.53 4.04 1.32
N ILE A 163 -3.83 4.16 1.65
CA ILE A 163 -4.87 3.32 1.02
C ILE A 163 -4.92 3.57 -0.50
N ALA A 164 -4.91 4.83 -0.91
CA ALA A 164 -4.94 5.21 -2.32
C ALA A 164 -3.69 4.74 -3.08
N HIS A 165 -2.53 4.67 -2.42
CA HIS A 165 -1.31 4.10 -2.96
C HIS A 165 -1.46 2.59 -3.21
N GLU A 166 -1.97 1.83 -2.24
CA GLU A 166 -2.24 0.39 -2.44
C GLU A 166 -3.28 0.13 -3.54
N VAL A 167 -4.30 0.99 -3.65
CA VAL A 167 -5.25 0.95 -4.78
C VAL A 167 -4.56 1.35 -6.10
N GLY A 168 -3.54 2.20 -6.06
CA GLY A 168 -2.66 2.48 -7.20
C GLY A 168 -2.02 1.20 -7.75
N HIS A 169 -1.54 0.29 -6.90
CA HIS A 169 -1.05 -1.01 -7.34
C HIS A 169 -2.15 -1.89 -7.94
N HIS A 170 -3.37 -1.80 -7.43
CA HIS A 170 -4.50 -2.47 -8.05
C HIS A 170 -4.77 -1.96 -9.47
N VAL A 171 -4.74 -0.63 -9.67
CA VAL A 171 -4.87 -0.01 -10.99
C VAL A 171 -3.75 -0.48 -11.93
N GLN A 172 -2.51 -0.53 -11.47
CA GLN A 172 -1.38 -1.07 -12.24
C GLN A 172 -1.61 -2.52 -12.67
N LYS A 173 -2.20 -3.34 -11.80
CA LYS A 173 -2.54 -4.72 -12.12
C LYS A 173 -3.60 -4.80 -13.21
N LEU A 174 -4.66 -3.98 -13.13
CA LEU A 174 -5.69 -3.93 -14.18
C LEU A 174 -5.14 -3.43 -15.52
N LEU A 175 -4.20 -2.49 -15.50
CA LEU A 175 -3.52 -1.99 -16.70
C LEU A 175 -2.42 -2.94 -17.24
N GLY A 176 -2.13 -4.05 -16.55
CA GLY A 176 -1.09 -5.01 -16.92
C GLY A 176 0.35 -4.57 -16.63
N VAL A 177 0.54 -3.40 -16.03
CA VAL A 177 1.87 -2.82 -15.74
C VAL A 177 2.65 -3.70 -14.76
N SER A 178 2.01 -4.19 -13.70
CA SER A 178 2.67 -5.04 -12.69
C SER A 178 3.19 -6.36 -13.29
N ASP A 179 2.47 -6.94 -14.25
CA ASP A 179 2.87 -8.18 -14.92
C ASP A 179 4.04 -7.93 -15.88
N GLN A 180 4.02 -6.80 -16.59
CA GLN A 180 5.12 -6.37 -17.45
C GLN A 180 6.41 -6.12 -16.66
N VAL A 181 6.33 -5.39 -15.54
CA VAL A 181 7.47 -5.13 -14.67
C VAL A 181 8.07 -6.44 -14.16
N ARG A 182 7.23 -7.36 -13.66
CA ARG A 182 7.68 -8.67 -13.19
C ARG A 182 8.40 -9.48 -14.27
N SER A 183 7.88 -9.46 -15.49
CA SER A 183 8.50 -10.14 -16.64
C SER A 183 9.89 -9.57 -16.93
N LEU A 184 10.03 -8.24 -16.94
CA LEU A 184 11.30 -7.55 -17.19
C LEU A 184 12.33 -7.80 -16.09
N GLN A 185 11.91 -7.75 -14.82
CA GLN A 185 12.79 -8.00 -13.68
C GLN A 185 13.49 -9.36 -13.74
N SER A 186 12.83 -10.39 -14.28
CA SER A 186 13.43 -11.72 -14.44
C SER A 186 14.55 -11.81 -15.49
N GLN A 187 14.75 -10.75 -16.28
CA GLN A 187 15.64 -10.73 -17.45
C GLN A 187 16.83 -9.78 -17.27
N VAL A 188 16.90 -9.05 -16.16
CA VAL A 188 17.87 -7.97 -15.94
C VAL A 188 18.66 -8.19 -14.65
N SER A 189 19.69 -7.37 -14.42
CA SER A 189 20.45 -7.41 -13.17
C SER A 189 19.59 -6.99 -11.97
N GLU A 190 20.03 -7.34 -10.75
CA GLU A 190 19.32 -6.94 -9.52
C GLU A 190 19.16 -5.41 -9.40
N VAL A 191 20.17 -4.64 -9.80
CA VAL A 191 20.12 -3.16 -9.78
C VAL A 191 19.07 -2.64 -10.77
N GLU A 192 19.00 -3.20 -11.97
CA GLU A 192 17.97 -2.83 -12.95
C GLU A 192 16.58 -3.28 -12.50
N ALA A 193 16.47 -4.45 -11.86
CA ALA A 193 15.22 -4.93 -11.29
C ALA A 193 14.71 -4.01 -10.17
N ASN A 194 15.61 -3.52 -9.31
CA ASN A 194 15.33 -2.53 -8.27
C ASN A 194 14.84 -1.21 -8.88
N GLN A 195 15.46 -0.73 -9.96
CA GLN A 195 15.00 0.47 -10.67
C GLN A 195 13.59 0.29 -11.27
N LEU A 196 13.26 -0.90 -11.75
CA LEU A 196 11.90 -1.22 -12.21
C LEU A 196 10.89 -1.20 -11.05
N SER A 197 11.26 -1.71 -9.86
CA SER A 197 10.43 -1.59 -8.65
C SER A 197 10.19 -0.13 -8.29
N VAL A 198 11.24 0.69 -8.22
CA VAL A 198 11.10 2.13 -7.91
C VAL A 198 10.13 2.81 -8.87
N ARG A 199 10.20 2.53 -10.18
CA ARG A 199 9.27 3.11 -11.16
C ARG A 199 7.83 2.67 -10.93
N LEU A 200 7.61 1.41 -10.56
CA LEU A 200 6.28 0.90 -10.22
C LEU A 200 5.72 1.63 -8.99
N GLU A 201 6.51 1.77 -7.93
CA GLU A 201 6.12 2.45 -6.68
C GLU A 201 5.79 3.93 -6.90
N LEU A 202 6.63 4.64 -7.67
CA LEU A 202 6.39 6.05 -8.01
C LEU A 202 5.14 6.25 -8.87
N GLN A 203 4.77 5.27 -9.69
CA GLN A 203 3.52 5.36 -10.45
C GLN A 203 2.30 5.17 -9.53
N ALA A 204 2.39 4.32 -8.51
CA ALA A 204 1.35 4.20 -7.50
C ALA A 204 1.19 5.49 -6.70
N ASP A 205 2.28 6.19 -6.38
CA ASP A 205 2.23 7.54 -5.78
C ASP A 205 1.53 8.56 -6.68
N CYS A 206 1.82 8.54 -7.97
CA CYS A 206 1.12 9.39 -8.93
C CYS A 206 -0.38 9.08 -8.98
N PHE A 207 -0.76 7.80 -9.01
CA PHE A 207 -2.15 7.35 -8.97
C PHE A 207 -2.88 7.76 -7.67
N ALA A 208 -2.20 7.73 -6.52
CA ALA A 208 -2.75 8.29 -5.28
C ALA A 208 -3.01 9.81 -5.40
N GLY A 209 -2.12 10.54 -6.08
CA GLY A 209 -2.33 11.96 -6.40
C GLY A 209 -3.53 12.19 -7.34
N ILE A 210 -3.69 11.35 -8.37
CA ILE A 210 -4.85 11.39 -9.29
C ILE A 210 -6.16 11.17 -8.53
N TRP A 211 -6.16 10.23 -7.59
CA TRP A 211 -7.30 10.03 -6.69
C TRP A 211 -7.61 11.30 -5.92
N ALA A 212 -6.61 11.89 -5.23
CA ALA A 212 -6.78 13.12 -4.47
C ALA A 212 -7.34 14.28 -5.31
N HIS A 213 -6.86 14.45 -6.55
CA HIS A 213 -7.37 15.45 -7.48
C HIS A 213 -8.87 15.29 -7.75
N ASN A 214 -9.29 14.07 -8.09
CA ASN A 214 -10.66 13.78 -8.48
C ASN A 214 -11.61 13.79 -7.28
N ALA A 215 -11.16 13.29 -6.14
CA ALA A 215 -11.91 13.31 -4.89
C ALA A 215 -12.16 14.76 -4.43
N GLU A 216 -11.17 15.65 -4.53
CA GLU A 216 -11.38 17.07 -4.23
C GLU A 216 -12.37 17.71 -5.20
N ARG A 217 -12.20 17.48 -6.50
CA ARG A 217 -13.05 18.10 -7.52
C ARG A 217 -14.52 17.65 -7.46
N SER A 218 -14.76 16.39 -7.11
CA SER A 218 -16.10 15.79 -7.11
C SER A 218 -16.81 15.86 -5.77
N ARG A 219 -16.06 15.77 -4.66
CA ARG A 219 -16.60 15.58 -3.31
C ARG A 219 -16.06 16.59 -2.28
N GLN A 220 -15.10 17.44 -2.67
CA GLN A 220 -14.50 18.47 -1.82
C GLN A 220 -13.99 17.89 -0.49
N ILE A 221 -13.23 16.81 -0.55
CA ILE A 221 -12.78 16.09 0.65
C ILE A 221 -11.60 16.77 1.34
N LEU A 222 -10.85 17.64 0.67
CA LEU A 222 -9.63 18.21 1.22
C LEU A 222 -9.91 19.38 2.16
N GLU A 223 -9.14 19.39 3.24
CA GLU A 223 -9.03 20.47 4.21
C GLU A 223 -7.64 21.12 4.14
N GLN A 224 -7.50 22.28 4.79
CA GLN A 224 -6.20 22.94 4.87
C GLN A 224 -5.21 22.04 5.63
N GLY A 225 -4.08 21.70 5.00
CA GLY A 225 -3.07 20.83 5.58
C GLY A 225 -3.09 19.40 5.05
N ASP A 226 -4.19 18.92 4.45
CA ASP A 226 -4.31 17.53 4.01
C ASP A 226 -3.26 17.16 2.95
N ILE A 227 -3.00 18.05 1.98
CA ILE A 227 -1.96 17.81 0.97
C ILE A 227 -0.57 17.73 1.62
N GLU A 228 -0.30 18.58 2.61
CA GLU A 228 0.93 18.54 3.39
C GLU A 228 1.04 17.26 4.23
N GLU A 229 -0.05 16.74 4.78
CA GLU A 229 -0.08 15.44 5.47
C GLU A 229 0.34 14.31 4.53
N ALA A 230 -0.21 14.24 3.31
CA ALA A 230 0.19 13.24 2.31
C ALA A 230 1.64 13.42 1.85
N ILE A 231 2.11 14.66 1.66
CA ILE A 231 3.52 14.93 1.32
C ILE A 231 4.45 14.47 2.45
N ASN A 232 4.08 14.74 3.70
CA ASN A 232 4.86 14.30 4.87
C ASN A 232 4.87 12.78 4.97
N ALA A 233 3.73 12.12 4.76
CA ALA A 233 3.65 10.67 4.67
C ALA A 233 4.57 10.15 3.55
N ALA A 234 4.42 10.65 2.32
CA ALA A 234 5.20 10.24 1.16
C ALA A 234 6.71 10.38 1.38
N SER A 235 7.12 11.48 2.00
CA SER A 235 8.51 11.75 2.38
C SER A 235 9.01 10.84 3.50
N SER A 236 8.16 10.51 4.48
CA SER A 236 8.55 9.75 5.69
C SER A 236 8.90 8.28 5.42
N ILE A 237 8.40 7.71 4.33
CA ILE A 237 8.58 6.30 3.93
C ILE A 237 9.46 6.14 2.68
N GLY A 238 10.21 7.18 2.28
CA GLY A 238 11.23 7.06 1.23
C GLY A 238 12.44 6.23 1.67
N ASP A 239 13.04 5.48 0.74
CA ASP A 239 14.13 4.55 1.04
C ASP A 239 15.37 5.27 1.61
N ASP A 240 15.68 6.48 1.14
CA ASP A 240 16.80 7.29 1.65
C ASP A 240 16.62 7.64 3.12
N ARG A 241 15.41 8.02 3.51
CA ARG A 241 15.08 8.33 4.91
C ARG A 241 15.12 7.08 5.78
N LEU A 242 14.45 6.00 5.36
CA LEU A 242 14.40 4.76 6.14
C LEU A 242 15.78 4.12 6.30
N GLN A 243 16.61 4.15 5.27
CA GLN A 243 18.00 3.70 5.36
C GLN A 243 18.85 4.60 6.26
N HIS A 244 18.71 5.92 6.15
CA HIS A 244 19.45 6.83 7.03
C HIS A 244 19.07 6.60 8.50
N GLU A 245 17.79 6.40 8.81
CA GLU A 245 17.33 6.06 10.16
C GLU A 245 17.82 4.69 10.66
N SER A 246 17.91 3.68 9.77
CA SER A 246 18.27 2.32 10.15
C SER A 246 19.78 2.06 10.22
N ARG A 247 20.57 2.68 9.33
CA ARG A 247 22.01 2.40 9.17
C ARG A 247 22.91 3.63 9.09
N GLY A 248 22.35 4.84 9.01
CA GLY A 248 23.11 6.10 8.98
C GLY A 248 23.71 6.50 7.63
N TYR A 249 23.47 5.73 6.56
CA TYR A 249 23.93 6.05 5.20
C TYR A 249 22.97 5.48 4.13
N VAL A 250 23.01 6.08 2.95
CA VAL A 250 22.10 5.80 1.83
C VAL A 250 22.84 5.02 0.73
N VAL A 251 22.19 4.01 0.14
CA VAL A 251 22.68 3.26 -1.02
C VAL A 251 21.58 3.28 -2.08
N PRO A 252 21.65 4.21 -3.06
CA PRO A 252 20.60 4.38 -4.06
C PRO A 252 20.33 3.14 -4.92
N GLU A 253 21.35 2.34 -5.20
CA GLU A 253 21.23 1.12 -6.02
C GLU A 253 20.40 0.02 -5.33
N SER A 254 20.18 0.12 -4.03
CA SER A 254 19.33 -0.80 -3.26
C SER A 254 17.91 -0.29 -3.02
N PHE A 255 17.51 0.82 -3.67
CA PHE A 255 16.15 1.35 -3.54
C PHE A 255 15.14 0.46 -4.25
N THR A 256 13.98 0.29 -3.65
CA THR A 256 12.84 -0.42 -4.22
C THR A 256 11.55 0.38 -4.17
N HIS A 257 11.45 1.39 -3.29
CA HIS A 257 10.30 2.29 -3.13
C HIS A 257 10.58 3.71 -3.64
N GLY A 258 11.85 4.03 -3.89
CA GLY A 258 12.30 5.34 -4.35
C GLY A 258 12.65 6.28 -3.20
N SER A 259 13.27 7.40 -3.53
CA SER A 259 13.61 8.42 -2.53
C SER A 259 12.40 9.24 -2.11
N SER A 260 12.46 9.83 -0.92
CA SER A 260 11.45 10.78 -0.41
C SER A 260 11.14 11.87 -1.44
N GLU A 261 12.15 12.39 -2.13
CA GLU A 261 11.96 13.43 -3.17
C GLU A 261 11.17 12.90 -4.36
N GLN A 262 11.50 11.69 -4.86
CA GLN A 262 10.83 11.08 -6.00
C GLN A 262 9.35 10.83 -5.69
N ARG A 263 9.06 10.25 -4.52
CA ARG A 263 7.69 9.93 -4.09
C ARG A 263 6.82 11.18 -4.00
N VAL A 264 7.35 12.24 -3.36
CA VAL A 264 6.66 13.55 -3.28
C VAL A 264 6.43 14.14 -4.68
N ARG A 265 7.43 14.06 -5.58
CA ARG A 265 7.32 14.59 -6.93
C ARG A 265 6.19 13.91 -7.72
N TRP A 266 6.10 12.59 -7.67
CA TRP A 266 5.08 11.85 -8.42
C TRP A 266 3.69 12.00 -7.83
N PHE A 267 3.56 12.01 -6.50
CA PHE A 267 2.29 12.36 -5.85
C PHE A 267 1.80 13.75 -6.28
N LYS A 268 2.68 14.76 -6.25
CA LYS A 268 2.37 16.12 -6.71
C LYS A 268 1.95 16.16 -8.18
N ARG A 269 2.64 15.41 -9.05
CA ARG A 269 2.28 15.33 -10.46
C ARG A 269 0.88 14.77 -10.66
N GLY A 270 0.50 13.75 -9.89
CA GLY A 270 -0.85 13.19 -9.90
C GLY A 270 -1.90 14.21 -9.48
N ILE A 271 -1.72 14.85 -8.32
CA ILE A 271 -2.72 15.78 -7.77
C ILE A 271 -2.87 17.05 -8.63
N GLU A 272 -1.78 17.53 -9.24
CA GLU A 272 -1.81 18.72 -10.12
C GLU A 272 -2.49 18.43 -11.47
N SER A 273 -2.24 17.24 -12.05
CA SER A 273 -2.73 16.92 -13.39
C SER A 273 -4.14 16.35 -13.42
N GLY A 274 -4.48 15.44 -12.49
CA GLY A 274 -5.70 14.66 -12.55
C GLY A 274 -5.78 13.68 -13.75
N ASP A 275 -4.70 13.55 -14.54
CA ASP A 275 -4.63 12.74 -15.75
C ASP A 275 -3.65 11.55 -15.58
N PRO A 276 -4.14 10.29 -15.59
CA PRO A 276 -3.30 9.10 -15.50
C PRO A 276 -2.21 9.00 -16.56
N SER A 277 -2.39 9.63 -17.73
CA SER A 277 -1.36 9.65 -18.79
C SER A 277 -0.08 10.37 -18.35
N GLN A 278 -0.17 11.24 -17.35
CA GLN A 278 0.97 11.95 -16.76
C GLN A 278 1.75 11.09 -15.77
N CYS A 279 1.29 9.87 -15.45
CA CYS A 279 1.89 8.96 -14.47
C CYS A 279 2.83 7.91 -15.10
N ASN A 280 3.33 8.13 -16.32
CA ASN A 280 4.30 7.21 -16.92
C ASN A 280 5.71 7.44 -16.35
N THR A 281 6.04 6.68 -15.30
CA THR A 281 7.34 6.68 -14.63
C THR A 281 8.41 5.92 -15.39
N PHE A 282 8.07 5.16 -16.44
CA PHE A 282 9.01 4.32 -17.20
C PHE A 282 9.70 5.09 -18.33
N ASP A 283 9.10 6.18 -18.81
CA ASP A 283 9.59 6.98 -19.94
C ASP A 283 10.51 8.14 -19.54
N VAL A 284 10.87 8.26 -18.26
CA VAL A 284 11.75 9.32 -17.76
C VAL A 284 13.14 8.79 -17.40
N ALA A 285 14.17 9.56 -17.73
CA ALA A 285 15.56 9.18 -17.43
C ALA A 285 15.81 9.08 -15.92
N ASN A 286 15.35 10.10 -15.17
CA ASN A 286 15.41 10.15 -13.71
C ASN A 286 13.98 10.34 -13.20
N PRO A 287 13.28 9.26 -12.82
CA PRO A 287 11.96 9.37 -12.22
C PRO A 287 12.00 10.19 -10.93
#